data_AF-I0YT27-F1
#
_entry.id   AF-I0YT27-F1
#
_cell.length_a   1.000
_cell.length_b   1.000
_cell.length_c   1.000
_cell.angle_alpha   90.00
_cell.angle_beta   90.00
_cell.angle_gamma   90.00
#
_symmetry.space_group_name_H-M   'P 1'
#
loop_
_entity.id
_entity.type
_entity.pdbx_description
1 polymer ?
#
loop_
_entity_poly.entity_id
_entity_poly.type
_entity_poly.pdbx_seq_one_letter_code
_entity_poly.pdbx_strand_id
1 'polypeptide(L)'
;MRVVQSYILKVLKEIHPDESISKKAMDIMDAFSADMFNRITLEAARLCRHTNKQTMTSREVETAVRLLLPGELGKHALSEGRKAVVQGLS
;
A
#
# COMPACT_ATOMS: atom_id res chain seq x y z
N MET A 1 -0.27 10.22 -15.92
CA MET A 1 -1.13 9.89 -14.75
C MET A 1 -0.33 10.21 -13.49
N ARG A 2 -0.64 11.30 -12.75
CA ARG A 2 0.08 11.75 -11.53
C ARG A 2 -0.82 11.65 -10.28
N VAL A 3 -1.62 10.59 -10.19
CA VAL A 3 -2.71 10.51 -9.21
C VAL A 3 -2.16 10.43 -7.78
N VAL A 4 -1.11 9.64 -7.54
CA VAL A 4 -0.54 9.40 -6.20
C VAL A 4 0.14 10.64 -5.60
N GLN A 5 0.78 11.48 -6.41
CA GLN A 5 1.49 12.70 -5.93
C GLN A 5 0.60 13.63 -5.07
N SER A 6 -0.67 13.79 -5.46
CA SER A 6 -1.63 14.58 -4.70
C SER A 6 -1.97 13.98 -3.32
N TYR A 7 -1.97 12.64 -3.20
CA TYR A 7 -2.20 11.95 -1.94
C TYR A 7 -0.96 11.96 -1.06
N ILE A 8 0.24 11.84 -1.64
CA ILE A 8 1.51 11.99 -0.92
C ILE A 8 1.57 13.35 -0.23
N LEU A 9 1.18 14.43 -0.93
CA LEU A 9 1.13 15.76 -0.33
C LEU A 9 0.08 15.86 0.79
N LYS A 10 -1.10 15.26 0.62
CA LYS A 10 -2.14 15.24 1.66
C LYS A 10 -1.63 14.56 2.93
N VAL A 11 -1.06 13.36 2.81
CA VAL A 11 -0.49 12.62 3.95
C VAL A 11 0.66 13.39 4.59
N LEU A 12 1.53 14.06 3.81
CA LEU A 12 2.57 14.92 4.37
C LEU A 12 1.98 16.02 5.24
N LYS A 13 0.91 16.68 4.79
CA LYS A 13 0.27 17.77 5.52
C LYS A 13 -0.49 17.33 6.76
N GLU A 14 -0.96 16.08 6.82
CA GLU A 14 -1.57 15.50 8.02
C GLU A 14 -0.55 15.27 9.14
N ILE A 15 0.71 14.95 8.80
CA ILE A 15 1.77 14.67 9.79
C ILE A 15 2.64 15.91 10.06
N HIS A 16 2.94 16.71 9.04
CA HIS A 16 3.81 17.89 9.08
C HIS A 16 3.19 19.08 8.31
N PRO A 17 2.26 19.84 8.93
CA PRO A 17 1.51 20.90 8.26
C PRO A 17 2.37 22.00 7.63
N ASP A 18 3.50 22.32 8.26
CA ASP A 18 4.38 23.43 7.87
C ASP A 18 5.48 23.02 6.88
N GLU A 19 5.64 21.73 6.61
CA GLU A 19 6.70 21.22 5.72
C GLU A 19 6.27 21.14 4.26
N SER A 20 7.24 21.18 3.35
CA SER A 20 7.01 20.99 1.92
C SER A 20 7.98 19.96 1.35
N ILE A 21 7.58 19.35 0.24
CA ILE A 21 8.39 18.35 -0.45
C ILE A 21 8.86 18.89 -1.79
N SER A 22 10.16 18.73 -2.08
CA SER A 22 10.72 19.12 -3.37
C SER A 22 10.16 18.24 -4.50
N LYS A 23 10.16 18.74 -5.73
CA LYS A 23 9.72 17.95 -6.90
C LYS A 23 10.49 16.63 -7.05
N LYS A 24 11.81 16.66 -6.84
CA LYS A 24 12.66 15.47 -6.92
C LYS A 24 12.30 14.44 -5.85
N ALA A 25 12.06 14.88 -4.62
CA ALA A 25 11.63 13.99 -3.54
C ALA A 25 10.21 13.43 -3.80
N MET A 26 9.32 14.25 -4.36
CA MET A 26 7.99 13.80 -4.80
C MET A 26 8.08 12.68 -5.85
N ASP A 27 8.93 12.85 -6.87
CA ASP A 27 9.10 11.83 -7.93
C ASP A 27 9.66 10.51 -7.34
N ILE A 28 10.53 10.57 -6.32
CA ILE A 28 11.03 9.39 -5.60
C ILE A 28 9.89 8.70 -4.82
N MET A 29 9.06 9.46 -4.10
CA MET A 29 7.94 8.91 -3.33
C MET A 29 6.85 8.28 -4.23
N ASP A 30 6.60 8.88 -5.40
CA ASP A 30 5.68 8.35 -6.42
C ASP A 30 6.20 7.02 -6.97
N ALA A 31 7.48 6.95 -7.32
CA ALA A 31 8.14 5.72 -7.76
C ALA A 31 8.15 4.63 -6.68
N PHE A 32 8.43 4.99 -5.43
CA PHE A 32 8.37 4.06 -4.30
C PHE A 32 6.97 3.48 -4.10
N SER A 33 5.93 4.32 -4.20
CA SER A 33 4.53 3.87 -4.09
C SER A 33 4.17 2.89 -5.19
N ALA A 34 4.59 3.16 -6.43
CA ALA A 34 4.38 2.28 -7.56
C ALA A 34 5.12 0.93 -7.41
N ASP A 35 6.38 0.95 -6.94
CA ASP A 35 7.15 -0.27 -6.68
C ASP A 35 6.46 -1.14 -5.61
N MET A 36 6.06 -0.54 -4.49
CA MET A 36 5.37 -1.26 -3.42
C MET A 36 4.04 -1.85 -3.88
N PHE A 37 3.25 -1.10 -4.67
CA PHE A 37 2.02 -1.60 -5.26
C PHE A 37 2.28 -2.81 -6.16
N ASN A 38 3.26 -2.71 -7.06
CA ASN A 38 3.60 -3.80 -7.98
C ASN A 38 4.06 -5.05 -7.23
N ARG A 39 4.89 -4.89 -6.20
CA ARG A 39 5.37 -6.01 -5.37
C ARG A 39 4.21 -6.71 -4.65
N ILE A 40 3.32 -5.96 -4.00
CA ILE A 40 2.16 -6.54 -3.28
C ILE A 40 1.20 -7.23 -4.25
N THR A 41 0.84 -6.58 -5.35
CA THR A 41 -0.10 -7.16 -6.32
C THR A 41 0.45 -8.40 -7.02
N LEU A 42 1.75 -8.41 -7.37
CA LEU A 42 2.38 -9.57 -7.96
C LEU A 42 2.39 -10.76 -6.99
N GLU A 43 2.72 -10.53 -5.73
CA GLU A 43 2.73 -11.59 -4.71
C GLU A 43 1.32 -12.08 -4.38
N ALA A 44 0.34 -11.18 -4.28
CA ALA A 44 -1.06 -11.57 -4.09
C ALA A 44 -1.61 -12.37 -5.28
N ALA A 45 -1.23 -12.02 -6.52
CA ALA A 45 -1.59 -12.77 -7.71
C ALA A 45 -0.97 -14.19 -7.72
N ARG A 46 0.28 -14.33 -7.26
CA ARG A 46 0.92 -15.64 -7.08
C ARG A 46 0.17 -16.48 -6.05
N LEU A 47 -0.17 -15.92 -4.89
CA LEU A 47 -0.94 -16.60 -3.85
C LEU A 47 -2.32 -17.05 -4.33
N CYS A 48 -3.01 -16.21 -5.12
CA CYS A 48 -4.29 -16.54 -5.74
C CYS A 48 -4.16 -17.77 -6.66
N ARG A 49 -3.11 -17.80 -7.51
CA ARG A 49 -2.80 -18.95 -8.38
C ARG A 49 -2.45 -20.20 -7.59
N HIS A 50 -1.62 -20.09 -6.55
CA HIS A 50 -1.24 -21.22 -5.69
C HIS A 50 -2.42 -21.85 -4.97
N THR A 51 -3.44 -21.07 -4.65
CA THR A 51 -4.66 -21.54 -3.97
C THR A 51 -5.77 -21.95 -4.95
N ASN A 52 -5.49 -22.00 -6.27
CA ASN A 52 -6.45 -22.30 -7.34
C ASN A 52 -7.72 -21.44 -7.30
N LYS A 53 -7.61 -20.19 -6.83
CA LYS A 53 -8.72 -19.24 -6.82
C LYS A 53 -8.73 -18.44 -8.11
N GLN A 54 -9.93 -18.14 -8.61
CA GLN A 54 -10.12 -17.22 -9.73
C GLN A 54 -10.27 -15.76 -9.28
N THR A 55 -10.61 -15.54 -8.01
CA THR A 55 -10.85 -14.21 -7.44
C THR A 55 -9.86 -13.95 -6.32
N MET A 56 -9.10 -12.86 -6.45
CA MET A 56 -8.25 -12.35 -5.38
C MET A 56 -9.12 -11.63 -4.34
N THR A 57 -8.94 -11.97 -3.07
CA THR A 57 -9.62 -11.34 -1.94
C THR A 57 -8.64 -10.54 -1.10
N SER A 58 -9.14 -9.81 -0.09
CA SER A 58 -8.29 -9.14 0.90
C SER A 58 -7.33 -10.10 1.60
N ARG A 59 -7.64 -11.40 1.69
CA ARG A 59 -6.78 -12.41 2.30
C ARG A 59 -5.46 -12.61 1.57
N GLU A 60 -5.48 -12.64 0.24
CA GLU A 60 -4.27 -12.79 -0.57
C GLU A 60 -3.41 -11.52 -0.47
N VAL A 61 -4.05 -10.34 -0.43
CA VAL A 61 -3.35 -9.06 -0.23
C VAL A 61 -2.71 -8.98 1.16
N GLU A 62 -3.45 -9.34 2.23
CA GLU A 62 -2.89 -9.40 3.59
C GLU A 62 -1.72 -10.36 3.70
N THR A 63 -1.83 -11.53 3.05
CA THR A 63 -0.76 -12.53 3.07
C THR A 63 0.47 -12.04 2.30
N ALA A 64 0.28 -11.40 1.15
CA ALA A 64 1.37 -10.75 0.42
C ALA A 64 2.07 -9.66 1.24
N VAL A 65 1.31 -8.83 1.96
CA VAL A 65 1.87 -7.81 2.87
C VAL A 65 2.71 -8.44 3.98
N ARG A 66 2.26 -9.55 4.57
CA ARG A 66 3.04 -10.30 5.59
C ARG A 66 4.35 -10.84 5.04
N LEU A 67 4.37 -11.28 3.78
CA LEU A 67 5.57 -11.83 3.15
C LEU A 67 6.57 -10.74 2.76
N LEU A 68 6.09 -9.54 2.39
CA LEU A 68 6.92 -8.47 1.88
C LEU A 68 7.43 -7.49 2.96
N LEU A 69 6.68 -7.29 4.05
CA LEU A 69 6.99 -6.31 5.09
C LEU A 69 7.39 -7.00 6.41
N PRO A 70 8.64 -6.84 6.88
CA PRO A 70 9.11 -7.49 8.09
C PRO A 70 8.63 -6.77 9.37
N GLY A 71 8.59 -7.53 10.48
CA GLY A 71 8.48 -7.00 11.84
C GLY A 71 7.25 -6.12 12.10
N GLU A 72 7.45 -5.03 12.85
CA GLU A 72 6.39 -4.10 13.24
C GLU A 72 5.76 -3.36 12.05
N LEU A 73 6.50 -3.14 10.97
CA LEU A 73 5.98 -2.50 9.76
C LEU A 73 4.85 -3.34 9.14
N GLY A 74 5.04 -4.66 9.04
CA GLY A 74 4.01 -5.57 8.56
C GLY A 74 2.77 -5.58 9.46
N LYS A 75 2.96 -5.54 10.79
CA LYS A 75 1.84 -5.50 11.75
C LYS A 75 0.99 -4.24 11.60
N HIS A 76 1.62 -3.07 11.51
CA HIS A 76 0.91 -1.81 11.30
C HIS A 76 0.20 -1.77 9.94
N ALA A 77 0.87 -2.20 8.86
CA ALA A 77 0.28 -2.24 7.52
C ALA A 77 -0.99 -3.12 7.47
N LEU A 78 -0.98 -4.28 8.14
CA LEU A 78 -2.16 -5.15 8.24
C LEU A 78 -3.28 -4.54 9.07
N SER A 79 -2.94 -3.88 10.18
CA SER A 79 -3.91 -3.17 11.01
C SER A 79 -4.64 -2.10 10.22
N GLU A 80 -3.89 -1.22 9.53
CA GLU A 80 -4.47 -0.15 8.72
C GLU A 80 -5.26 -0.70 7.53
N GLY A 81 -4.75 -1.74 6.84
CA GLY A 81 -5.47 -2.40 5.76
C GLY A 81 -6.83 -2.97 6.19
N ARG A 82 -6.88 -3.62 7.36
CA ARG A 82 -8.14 -4.17 7.91
C ARG A 82 -9.13 -3.09 8.29
N LYS A 83 -8.67 -2.02 8.93
CA LYS A 83 -9.51 -0.85 9.25
C LYS A 83 -10.14 -0.28 7.98
N ALA A 84 -9.35 -0.09 6.92
CA ALA A 84 -9.83 0.41 5.65
C ALA A 84 -10.88 -0.51 5.00
N VAL A 85 -10.70 -1.84 5.07
CA VAL A 85 -11.70 -2.81 4.57
C VAL A 85 -13.01 -2.67 5.34
N VAL A 86 -12.96 -2.58 6.67
CA VAL A 86 -14.17 -2.42 7.49
C VAL A 86 -14.90 -1.11 7.17
N GLN A 87 -14.16 0.00 7.04
CA GLN A 87 -14.72 1.29 6.65
C GLN A 87 -15.36 1.26 5.27
N GLY A 88 -14.79 0.53 4.31
CA GLY A 88 -15.35 0.41 2.96
C GLY A 88 -16.59 -0.50 2.85
N LEU A 89 -16.91 -1.26 3.90
CA LEU A 89 -18.13 -2.08 4.01
C LEU A 89 -19.26 -1.39 4.78
N SER A 90 -18.98 -0.22 5.38
CA SER A 90 -19.92 0.59 6.16
C SER A 90 -20.58 1.63 5.29
#